data_AF-A0A7D9IPK9-F1
#
_entry.id   AF-A0A7D9IPK9-F1
#
_cell.length_a   1.000
_cell.length_b   1.000
_cell.length_c   1.000
_cell.angle_alpha   90.00
_cell.angle_beta   90.00
_cell.angle_gamma   90.00
#
_symmetry.space_group_name_H-M   'P 1'
#
loop_
_entity.id
_entity.type
_entity.pdbx_description
1 polymer ?
#
loop_
_entity_poly.entity_id
_entity_poly.type
_entity_poly.pdbx_seq_one_letter_code
_entity_poly.pdbx_strand_id
1 'polypeptide(L)'
;MCPDNICSASGRSKPCICHWHISQQNSMETIIPYSVVKFTNVNYVNEYLLSFCQSNKDSQSLGSNACTIIAVLVAINFLSDTAWFSQHHLLSTLDSSFLAYSYQLFTEGNQMYESLDEEQINYCAPEILEHPELGLIDNAERGEEYQFNNFADFLLELQMLSTKRIKLAFVLIFHPDKSMSLLINELGESMLIDSHSHLDTGAIIATASENKLHLAVWSIIFKK
;
A
#
# COMPACT_ATOMS: atom_id res chain seq x y z
N MET A 1 21.49 -1.05 -18.26
CA MET A 1 22.76 -1.61 -18.77
C MET A 1 22.75 -3.11 -18.47
N CYS A 2 23.10 -3.97 -19.43
CA CYS A 2 23.16 -5.43 -19.24
C CYS A 2 24.40 -5.75 -18.36
N PRO A 3 24.27 -6.40 -17.18
CA PRO A 3 25.36 -6.49 -16.21
C PRO A 3 26.63 -7.17 -16.75
N ASP A 4 26.48 -8.08 -17.72
CA ASP A 4 27.59 -8.93 -18.20
C ASP A 4 28.07 -8.63 -19.62
N ASN A 5 27.51 -7.63 -20.33
CA ASN A 5 27.93 -7.20 -21.68
C ASN A 5 28.08 -8.30 -22.77
N ILE A 6 27.52 -9.50 -22.60
CA ILE A 6 27.59 -10.56 -23.62
C ILE A 6 26.47 -10.33 -24.65
N CYS A 7 26.81 -9.72 -25.78
CA CYS A 7 25.91 -9.48 -26.90
C CYS A 7 26.26 -10.40 -28.08
N SER A 8 25.31 -11.24 -28.51
CA SER A 8 25.46 -12.07 -29.71
C SER A 8 25.09 -11.25 -30.96
N ALA A 9 26.08 -10.85 -31.76
CA ALA A 9 25.85 -10.09 -32.98
C ALA A 9 25.17 -10.97 -34.05
N SER A 10 23.88 -10.78 -34.29
CA SER A 10 23.15 -11.37 -35.42
C SER A 10 22.60 -10.28 -36.34
N GLY A 11 23.41 -9.91 -37.33
CA GLY A 11 22.99 -9.08 -38.48
C GLY A 11 22.93 -7.57 -38.22
N ARG A 12 23.26 -6.80 -39.26
CA ARG A 12 23.58 -5.35 -39.25
C ARG A 12 22.44 -4.38 -38.89
N SER A 13 21.34 -4.80 -38.28
CA SER A 13 20.24 -3.86 -37.97
C SER A 13 19.22 -4.34 -36.93
N LYS A 14 19.61 -5.15 -35.93
CA LYS A 14 18.74 -5.47 -34.79
C LYS A 14 19.37 -5.03 -33.46
N PRO A 15 18.58 -4.48 -32.52
CA PRO A 15 19.06 -4.11 -31.19
C PRO A 15 19.59 -5.36 -30.47
N CYS A 16 20.67 -5.20 -29.71
CA CYS A 16 21.32 -6.28 -28.97
C CYS A 16 20.30 -6.98 -28.06
N ILE A 17 20.18 -8.31 -28.22
CA ILE A 17 19.35 -9.12 -27.34
C ILE A 17 20.22 -9.61 -26.18
N CYS A 18 20.05 -9.00 -25.00
CA CYS A 18 20.72 -9.41 -23.77
C CYS A 18 20.14 -10.78 -23.36
N HIS A 19 20.98 -11.83 -23.33
CA HIS A 19 20.53 -13.20 -23.00
C HIS A 19 19.91 -13.31 -21.60
N TRP A 20 20.20 -12.37 -20.69
CA TRP A 20 19.54 -12.25 -19.39
C TRP A 20 18.01 -12.09 -19.49
N HIS A 21 17.53 -11.36 -20.50
CA HIS A 21 16.08 -11.23 -20.75
C HIS A 21 15.46 -12.53 -21.32
N ILE A 22 16.23 -13.36 -22.03
CA ILE A 22 15.73 -14.63 -22.60
C ILE A 22 15.75 -15.74 -21.55
N SER A 23 16.75 -15.79 -20.66
CA SER A 23 16.80 -16.80 -19.61
C SER A 23 15.72 -16.60 -18.54
N GLN A 24 15.24 -15.37 -18.34
CA GLN A 24 14.07 -15.07 -17.51
C GLN A 24 12.73 -15.46 -18.17
N GLN A 25 12.66 -15.64 -19.49
CA GLN A 25 11.42 -16.00 -20.19
C GLN A 25 11.22 -17.51 -20.38
N ASN A 26 12.25 -18.34 -20.20
CA ASN A 26 12.21 -19.76 -20.58
C ASN A 26 12.56 -20.75 -19.45
N SER A 27 12.54 -20.34 -18.18
CA SER A 27 12.60 -21.30 -17.08
C SER A 27 11.70 -20.90 -15.93
N MET A 28 10.82 -21.83 -15.56
CA MET A 28 9.79 -21.77 -14.52
C MET A 28 8.56 -20.97 -14.94
N GLU A 29 7.37 -21.55 -14.73
CA GLU A 29 6.16 -20.77 -14.52
C GLU A 29 6.51 -19.73 -13.45
N THR A 30 6.74 -18.48 -13.86
CA THR A 30 6.95 -17.38 -12.94
C THR A 30 5.65 -17.23 -12.17
N ILE A 31 5.61 -17.82 -10.97
CA ILE A 31 4.59 -17.51 -9.98
C ILE A 31 4.74 -16.02 -9.74
N ILE A 32 3.79 -15.25 -10.25
CA ILE A 32 3.72 -13.82 -9.97
C ILE A 32 3.54 -13.73 -8.45
N PRO A 33 4.46 -13.10 -7.69
CA PRO A 33 4.41 -13.12 -6.22
C PRO A 33 3.25 -12.30 -5.65
N TYR A 34 2.50 -11.62 -6.52
CA TYR A 34 1.35 -10.81 -6.22
C TYR A 34 0.13 -11.24 -7.05
N SER A 35 -0.99 -11.44 -6.39
CA SER A 35 -2.27 -11.74 -7.02
C SER A 35 -3.42 -11.38 -6.08
N VAL A 36 -4.62 -11.21 -6.64
CA VAL A 36 -5.87 -11.20 -5.86
C VAL A 36 -6.29 -12.65 -5.65
N VAL A 37 -6.28 -13.10 -4.40
CA VAL A 37 -6.71 -14.44 -4.00
C VAL A 37 -8.22 -14.52 -3.92
N LYS A 38 -8.87 -13.43 -3.49
CA LYS A 38 -10.33 -13.35 -3.38
C LYS A 38 -10.81 -11.94 -3.66
N PHE A 39 -11.89 -11.85 -4.44
CA PHE A 39 -12.62 -10.62 -4.67
C PHE A 39 -14.03 -10.75 -4.11
N THR A 40 -14.49 -9.72 -3.39
CA THR A 40 -15.87 -9.64 -2.90
C THR A 40 -16.43 -8.26 -3.17
N ASN A 41 -17.65 -8.18 -3.68
CA ASN A 41 -18.40 -6.92 -3.71
C ASN A 41 -19.53 -6.99 -2.68
N VAL A 42 -19.49 -6.13 -1.66
CA VAL A 42 -20.52 -6.06 -0.62
C VAL A 42 -20.94 -4.61 -0.44
N ASN A 43 -22.24 -4.33 -0.56
CA ASN A 43 -22.80 -3.00 -0.29
C ASN A 43 -22.04 -1.87 -1.01
N TYR A 44 -21.73 -2.04 -2.29
CA TYR A 44 -21.01 -1.05 -3.12
C TYR A 44 -19.54 -0.83 -2.73
N VAL A 45 -18.97 -1.71 -1.90
CA VAL A 45 -17.54 -1.78 -1.61
C VAL A 45 -16.95 -2.96 -2.36
N ASN A 46 -15.89 -2.72 -3.12
CA ASN A 46 -15.05 -3.76 -3.68
C ASN A 46 -13.95 -4.10 -2.68
N GLU A 47 -13.82 -5.36 -2.33
CA GLU A 47 -12.79 -5.86 -1.41
C GLU A 47 -11.92 -6.91 -2.11
N TYR A 48 -10.61 -6.76 -1.96
CA TYR A 48 -9.60 -7.59 -2.59
C TYR A 48 -8.68 -8.15 -1.50
N LEU A 49 -8.67 -9.47 -1.34
CA LEU A 49 -7.69 -10.19 -0.53
C LEU A 49 -6.49 -10.51 -1.42
N LEU A 50 -5.30 -10.08 -1.01
CA LEU A 50 -4.06 -10.23 -1.76
C LEU A 50 -3.28 -11.46 -1.30
N SER A 51 -2.40 -11.97 -2.17
CA SER A 51 -1.50 -13.10 -1.86
C SER A 51 -0.24 -12.71 -1.08
N PHE A 52 -0.14 -11.44 -0.67
CA PHE A 52 1.02 -10.87 0.02
C PHE A 52 0.56 -9.88 1.09
N CYS A 53 1.39 -9.68 2.09
CA CYS A 53 1.17 -8.74 3.21
C CYS A 53 2.53 -8.22 3.70
N GLN A 54 2.52 -7.34 4.69
CA GLN A 54 3.72 -6.99 5.44
C GLN A 54 4.35 -8.25 6.08
N SER A 55 5.67 -8.28 6.16
CA SER A 55 6.37 -9.36 6.85
C SER A 55 6.38 -9.11 8.35
N ASN A 56 5.99 -10.10 9.14
CA ASN A 56 6.20 -10.08 10.58
C ASN A 56 7.59 -10.66 10.87
N LYS A 57 8.54 -9.81 11.26
CA LYS A 57 9.84 -10.29 11.76
C LYS A 57 9.60 -11.05 13.07
N ASP A 58 10.11 -12.27 13.14
CA ASP A 58 10.27 -13.10 14.34
C ASP A 58 9.03 -13.58 15.12
N SER A 59 7.82 -13.57 14.54
CA SER A 59 6.61 -14.03 15.26
C SER A 59 6.42 -13.37 16.64
N GLN A 60 7.04 -12.22 16.86
CA GLN A 60 6.93 -11.50 18.12
C GLN A 60 5.62 -10.72 18.12
N SER A 61 4.82 -10.98 19.14
CA SER A 61 3.45 -10.48 19.32
C SER A 61 3.39 -9.02 19.79
N LEU A 62 4.42 -8.22 19.57
CA LEU A 62 4.54 -6.83 20.03
C LEU A 62 5.01 -5.95 18.88
N GLY A 63 4.05 -5.21 18.28
CA GLY A 63 4.28 -4.04 17.43
C GLY A 63 5.09 -4.27 16.14
N SER A 64 4.39 -4.49 15.00
CA SER A 64 5.05 -4.44 13.70
C SER A 64 4.94 -3.04 13.10
N ASN A 65 5.97 -2.22 13.25
CA ASN A 65 6.01 -0.87 12.64
C ASN A 65 5.97 -0.87 11.12
N ALA A 66 6.23 -2.02 10.50
CA ALA A 66 6.14 -2.16 9.05
C ALA A 66 4.78 -1.68 8.51
N CYS A 67 3.68 -1.93 9.23
CA CYS A 67 2.36 -1.44 8.80
C CYS A 67 2.27 0.09 8.72
N THR A 68 2.83 0.80 9.71
CA THR A 68 2.83 2.27 9.73
C THR A 68 3.72 2.81 8.63
N ILE A 69 4.92 2.24 8.44
CA ILE A 69 5.84 2.64 7.36
C ILE A 69 5.19 2.44 5.99
N ILE A 70 4.65 1.26 5.73
CA ILE A 70 3.93 0.96 4.48
C ILE A 70 2.78 1.94 4.29
N ALA A 71 2.02 2.23 5.34
CA ALA A 71 0.90 3.16 5.23
C ALA A 71 1.34 4.59 4.87
N VAL A 72 2.43 5.07 5.48
CA VAL A 72 3.02 6.37 5.14
C VAL A 72 3.54 6.38 3.71
N LEU A 73 4.25 5.33 3.26
CA LEU A 73 4.74 5.21 1.89
C LEU A 73 3.61 5.26 0.86
N VAL A 74 2.52 4.53 1.10
CA VAL A 74 1.33 4.55 0.26
C VAL A 74 0.73 5.96 0.22
N ALA A 75 0.58 6.62 1.37
CA ALA A 75 0.02 7.97 1.45
C ALA A 75 0.85 9.00 0.68
N ILE A 76 2.19 8.99 0.84
CA ILE A 76 3.11 9.88 0.13
C ILE A 76 2.99 9.68 -1.39
N ASN A 77 3.03 8.43 -1.85
CA ASN A 77 2.97 8.11 -3.26
C ASN A 77 1.61 8.45 -3.88
N PHE A 78 0.53 8.27 -3.12
CA PHE A 78 -0.79 8.73 -3.53
C PHE A 78 -0.79 10.25 -3.68
N LEU A 79 -0.44 11.01 -2.65
CA LEU A 79 -0.48 12.48 -2.67
C LEU A 79 0.42 13.09 -3.74
N SER A 80 1.58 12.50 -4.00
CA SER A 80 2.57 12.98 -4.97
C SER A 80 2.23 12.62 -6.43
N ASP A 81 1.11 11.93 -6.69
CA ASP A 81 0.75 11.42 -8.02
C ASP A 81 1.89 10.63 -8.66
N THR A 82 2.54 9.74 -7.91
CA THR A 82 3.65 8.93 -8.44
C THR A 82 3.16 7.59 -8.97
N ALA A 83 3.89 7.09 -9.97
CA ALA A 83 3.70 5.77 -10.56
C ALA A 83 2.23 5.48 -10.93
N TRP A 84 1.62 4.47 -10.32
CA TRP A 84 0.28 4.00 -10.68
C TRP A 84 -0.80 5.07 -10.44
N PHE A 85 -0.70 5.83 -9.35
CA PHE A 85 -1.71 6.83 -8.96
C PHE A 85 -1.82 7.99 -9.97
N SER A 86 -0.78 8.25 -10.77
CA SER A 86 -0.78 9.29 -11.81
C SER A 86 -1.69 8.99 -13.01
N GLN A 87 -2.04 7.71 -13.23
CA GLN A 87 -2.63 7.23 -14.48
C GLN A 87 -3.98 6.53 -14.29
N HIS A 88 -4.39 6.28 -13.03
CA HIS A 88 -5.52 5.40 -12.73
C HIS A 88 -6.43 5.96 -11.64
N HIS A 89 -7.71 5.56 -11.72
CA HIS A 89 -8.73 5.90 -10.74
C HIS A 89 -8.75 4.87 -9.59
N LEU A 90 -9.13 5.30 -8.38
CA LEU A 90 -9.15 4.42 -7.21
C LEU A 90 -10.18 3.29 -7.32
N LEU A 91 -11.24 3.49 -8.10
CA LEU A 91 -12.27 2.47 -8.36
C LEU A 91 -11.95 1.54 -9.54
N SER A 92 -10.83 1.75 -10.22
CA SER A 92 -10.42 0.82 -11.29
C SER A 92 -10.19 -0.57 -10.69
N THR A 93 -10.47 -1.62 -11.48
CA THR A 93 -10.13 -2.99 -11.05
C THR A 93 -8.63 -3.03 -10.77
N LEU A 94 -8.23 -3.52 -9.59
CA LEU A 94 -6.82 -3.63 -9.18
C LEU A 94 -6.08 -4.53 -10.17
N ASP A 95 -5.50 -3.91 -11.19
CA ASP A 95 -4.87 -4.59 -12.30
C ASP A 95 -3.48 -5.10 -11.88
N SER A 96 -2.83 -5.86 -12.77
CA SER A 96 -1.51 -6.41 -12.47
C SER A 96 -0.46 -5.33 -12.20
N SER A 97 -0.63 -4.13 -12.77
CA SER A 97 0.28 -3.01 -12.54
C SER A 97 0.12 -2.42 -11.14
N PHE A 98 -1.12 -2.25 -10.65
CA PHE A 98 -1.40 -1.85 -9.27
C PHE A 98 -0.87 -2.87 -8.27
N LEU A 99 -1.09 -4.16 -8.53
CA LEU A 99 -0.67 -5.23 -7.62
C LEU A 99 0.86 -5.31 -7.53
N ALA A 100 1.56 -5.18 -8.66
CA ALA A 100 3.02 -5.12 -8.68
C ALA A 100 3.54 -3.91 -7.89
N TYR A 101 2.89 -2.76 -8.07
CA TYR A 101 3.26 -1.52 -7.38
C TYR A 101 3.03 -1.62 -5.87
N SER A 102 1.87 -2.12 -5.45
CA SER A 102 1.56 -2.35 -4.04
C SER A 102 2.55 -3.33 -3.40
N TYR A 103 2.89 -4.41 -4.11
CA TYR A 103 3.89 -5.38 -3.66
C TYR A 103 5.27 -4.74 -3.46
N GLN A 104 5.68 -3.84 -4.36
CA GLN A 104 6.93 -3.08 -4.23
C GLN A 104 6.90 -2.20 -2.98
N LEU A 105 5.85 -1.41 -2.77
CA LEU A 105 5.73 -0.55 -1.58
C LEU A 105 5.76 -1.35 -0.27
N PHE A 106 5.14 -2.53 -0.27
CA PHE A 106 5.14 -3.42 0.91
C PHE A 106 6.54 -3.97 1.17
N THR A 107 7.23 -4.38 0.11
CA THR A 107 8.62 -4.87 0.21
C THR A 107 9.55 -3.77 0.71
N GLU A 108 9.42 -2.56 0.18
CA GLU A 108 10.19 -1.39 0.60
C GLU A 108 9.93 -1.03 2.06
N GLY A 109 8.66 -0.96 2.49
CA GLY A 109 8.31 -0.67 3.88
C GLY A 109 8.81 -1.74 4.86
N ASN A 110 8.80 -3.02 4.46
CA ASN A 110 9.40 -4.11 5.24
C ASN A 110 10.92 -3.95 5.35
N GLN A 111 11.62 -3.62 4.25
CA GLN A 111 13.07 -3.41 4.25
C GLN A 111 13.47 -2.21 5.10
N MET A 112 12.73 -1.10 5.00
CA MET A 112 12.90 0.07 5.85
C MET A 112 12.76 -0.32 7.32
N TYR A 113 11.69 -1.05 7.67
CA TYR A 113 11.49 -1.55 9.03
C TYR A 113 12.64 -2.44 9.49
N GLU A 114 13.09 -3.37 8.66
CA GLU A 114 14.17 -4.32 8.98
C GLU A 114 15.52 -3.64 9.23
N SER A 115 15.71 -2.45 8.66
CA SER A 115 16.95 -1.66 8.79
C SER A 115 17.02 -0.79 10.04
N LEU A 116 15.92 -0.62 10.78
CA LEU A 116 15.89 0.14 12.02
C LEU A 116 16.49 -0.70 13.17
N ASP A 117 17.50 -0.15 13.85
CA ASP A 117 18.29 -0.83 14.89
C ASP A 117 17.65 -0.77 16.32
N GLU A 118 16.50 -0.11 16.50
CA GLU A 118 15.91 0.16 17.83
C GLU A 118 14.90 -0.91 18.33
N GLU A 119 14.79 -1.05 19.66
CA GLU A 119 13.73 -1.83 20.32
C GLU A 119 12.35 -1.31 19.88
N GLN A 120 11.51 -2.23 19.40
CA GLN A 120 10.32 -1.97 18.59
C GLN A 120 9.21 -1.19 19.34
N ILE A 121 9.29 0.15 19.33
CA ILE A 121 8.21 1.05 19.76
C ILE A 121 7.25 1.25 18.58
N ASN A 122 5.94 1.19 18.82
CA ASN A 122 4.95 1.52 17.78
C ASN A 122 5.06 2.98 17.34
N TYR A 123 5.60 3.22 16.14
CA TYR A 123 5.68 4.56 15.56
C TYR A 123 4.30 5.07 15.15
N CYS A 124 4.06 6.35 15.39
CA CYS A 124 3.01 7.11 14.74
C CYS A 124 3.47 7.69 13.39
N ALA A 125 2.54 8.15 12.57
CA ALA A 125 2.87 8.67 11.22
C ALA A 125 3.85 9.86 11.25
N PRO A 126 3.72 10.86 12.16
CA PRO A 126 4.72 11.92 12.29
C PRO A 126 6.13 11.41 12.59
N GLU A 127 6.27 10.42 13.49
CA GLU A 127 7.57 9.85 13.82
C GLU A 127 8.23 9.18 12.61
N ILE A 128 7.44 8.47 11.78
CA ILE A 128 7.95 7.88 10.53
C ILE A 128 8.39 8.95 9.51
N LEU A 129 7.62 10.03 9.36
CA LEU A 129 7.96 11.12 8.43
C LEU A 129 9.25 11.83 8.85
N GLU A 130 9.42 12.04 10.14
CA GLU A 130 10.56 12.77 10.71
C GLU A 130 11.76 11.85 11.02
N HIS A 131 11.64 10.53 10.81
CA HIS A 131 12.70 9.58 11.13
C HIS A 131 13.91 9.77 10.20
N PRO A 132 15.11 10.09 10.74
CA PRO A 132 16.26 10.46 9.92
C PRO A 132 16.76 9.33 9.02
N GLU A 133 16.66 8.08 9.47
CA GLU A 133 17.12 6.91 8.71
C GLU A 133 16.17 6.49 7.59
N LEU A 134 14.90 6.94 7.64
CA LEU A 134 13.90 6.58 6.62
C LEU A 134 13.92 7.52 5.41
N GLY A 135 14.48 8.72 5.56
CA GLY A 135 14.65 9.67 4.45
C GLY A 135 13.32 10.19 3.85
N LEU A 136 12.25 10.26 4.64
CA LEU A 136 10.91 10.64 4.19
C LEU A 136 10.55 12.12 4.46
N ILE A 137 11.40 12.85 5.18
CA ILE A 137 11.10 14.21 5.69
C ILE A 137 10.79 15.24 4.60
N ASP A 138 11.41 15.10 3.43
CA ASP A 138 11.22 16.02 2.29
C ASP A 138 10.05 15.59 1.37
N ASN A 139 9.41 14.44 1.66
CA ASN A 139 8.43 13.82 0.76
C ASN A 139 6.98 14.16 1.13
N ALA A 140 6.72 14.57 2.36
CA ALA A 140 5.40 15.00 2.80
C ALA A 140 5.48 15.94 4.01
N GLU A 141 4.59 16.92 4.04
CA GLU A 141 4.36 17.75 5.22
C GLU A 141 3.49 17.01 6.23
N ARG A 142 3.79 17.17 7.52
CA ARG A 142 2.99 16.63 8.61
C ARG A 142 1.57 17.19 8.56
N GLY A 143 0.58 16.30 8.49
CA GLY A 143 -0.84 16.65 8.60
C GLY A 143 -1.30 16.86 10.05
N GLU A 144 -2.57 17.28 10.20
CA GLU A 144 -3.23 17.34 11.50
C GLU A 144 -3.42 15.93 12.08
N GLU A 145 -3.12 15.75 13.37
CA GLU A 145 -3.41 14.51 14.09
C GLU A 145 -4.80 14.62 14.73
N TYR A 146 -5.66 13.64 14.43
CA TYR A 146 -7.00 13.57 14.98
C TYR A 146 -7.14 12.33 15.86
N GLN A 147 -7.56 12.53 17.10
CA GLN A 147 -7.89 11.45 18.02
C GLN A 147 -9.40 11.37 18.20
N PHE A 148 -9.97 10.22 17.84
CA PHE A 148 -11.41 9.98 17.93
C PHE A 148 -11.71 9.04 19.09
N ASN A 149 -12.51 9.52 20.04
CA ASN A 149 -13.01 8.70 21.15
C ASN A 149 -14.23 7.84 20.74
N ASN A 150 -14.83 8.14 19.59
CA ASN A 150 -16.04 7.51 19.09
C ASN A 150 -15.91 7.25 17.58
N PHE A 151 -16.10 5.98 17.20
CA PHE A 151 -16.03 5.55 15.81
C PHE A 151 -17.11 6.16 14.91
N ALA A 152 -18.30 6.44 15.44
CA ALA A 152 -19.37 7.08 14.66
C ALA A 152 -19.02 8.53 14.28
N ASP A 153 -18.40 9.27 15.19
CA ASP A 153 -17.97 10.66 14.96
C ASP A 153 -16.82 10.69 13.93
N PHE A 154 -15.87 9.75 14.04
CA PHE A 154 -14.83 9.52 13.04
C PHE A 154 -15.41 9.27 11.64
N LEU A 155 -16.39 8.35 11.53
CA LEU A 155 -17.02 8.05 10.25
C LEU A 155 -17.76 9.26 9.67
N LEU A 156 -18.41 10.07 10.52
CA LEU A 156 -19.11 11.28 10.09
C LEU A 156 -18.11 12.32 9.55
N GLU A 157 -17.00 12.54 10.25
CA GLU A 157 -15.97 13.48 9.81
C GLU A 157 -15.30 13.04 8.51
N LEU A 158 -14.93 11.76 8.40
CA LEU A 158 -14.44 11.19 7.15
C LEU A 158 -15.43 11.37 6.01
N GLN A 159 -16.72 11.15 6.27
CA GLN A 159 -17.76 11.36 5.28
C GLN A 159 -17.83 12.83 4.85
N MET A 160 -17.74 13.79 5.77
CA MET A 160 -17.67 15.21 5.45
C MET A 160 -16.41 15.56 4.65
N LEU A 161 -15.25 15.02 5.02
CA LEU A 161 -13.99 15.23 4.30
C LEU A 161 -14.07 14.71 2.86
N SER A 162 -14.70 13.57 2.63
CA SER A 162 -14.89 13.01 1.28
C SER A 162 -15.70 13.92 0.35
N THR A 163 -16.56 14.78 0.89
CA THR A 163 -17.36 15.74 0.09
C THR A 163 -16.59 17.01 -0.29
N LYS A 164 -15.41 17.26 0.31
CA LYS A 164 -14.63 18.48 0.06
C LYS A 164 -13.98 18.50 -1.33
N ARG A 165 -14.01 17.39 -2.08
CA ARG A 165 -13.41 17.26 -3.43
C ARG A 165 -11.94 17.68 -3.48
N ILE A 166 -11.22 17.28 -2.44
CA ILE A 166 -9.78 17.46 -2.34
C ILE A 166 -9.14 16.09 -2.17
N LYS A 167 -7.93 15.95 -2.70
CA LYS A 167 -7.13 14.75 -2.54
C LYS A 167 -6.57 14.69 -1.13
N LEU A 168 -6.83 13.60 -0.42
CA LEU A 168 -6.46 13.41 0.98
C LEU A 168 -5.91 12.00 1.20
N ALA A 169 -4.92 11.88 2.08
CA ALA A 169 -4.45 10.60 2.60
C ALA A 169 -4.42 10.66 4.12
N PHE A 170 -4.89 9.60 4.76
CA PHE A 170 -4.86 9.41 6.21
C PHE A 170 -4.12 8.12 6.52
N VAL A 171 -3.25 8.17 7.54
CA VAL A 171 -2.73 6.97 8.18
C VAL A 171 -3.59 6.72 9.41
N LEU A 172 -4.42 5.69 9.34
CA LEU A 172 -5.32 5.30 10.43
C LEU A 172 -4.59 4.35 11.36
N ILE A 173 -4.40 4.75 12.62
CA ILE A 173 -3.73 3.93 13.64
C ILE A 173 -4.79 3.41 14.62
N PHE A 174 -4.94 2.08 14.64
CA PHE A 174 -5.78 1.34 15.57
C PHE A 174 -4.88 0.64 16.59
N HIS A 175 -4.90 1.13 17.82
CA HIS A 175 -4.13 0.53 18.90
C HIS A 175 -4.54 -0.95 19.15
N PRO A 176 -3.57 -1.81 19.51
CA PRO A 176 -2.18 -1.48 19.80
C PRO A 176 -1.24 -1.44 18.58
N ASP A 177 -1.56 -2.09 17.47
CA ASP A 177 -0.55 -2.55 16.50
C ASP A 177 -0.97 -2.48 15.02
N LYS A 178 -2.09 -1.83 14.69
CA LYS A 178 -2.63 -1.84 13.33
C LYS A 178 -2.68 -0.46 12.70
N SER A 179 -1.86 -0.25 11.68
CA SER A 179 -1.93 0.94 10.82
C SER A 179 -2.46 0.61 9.42
N MET A 180 -3.25 1.51 8.85
CA MET A 180 -3.83 1.39 7.50
C MET A 180 -3.74 2.71 6.74
N SER A 181 -3.68 2.67 5.42
CA SER A 181 -3.81 3.86 4.58
C SER A 181 -5.23 4.06 4.12
N LEU A 182 -5.80 5.22 4.36
CA LEU A 182 -7.04 5.65 3.73
C LEU A 182 -6.77 6.78 2.74
N LEU A 183 -7.04 6.51 1.48
CA LEU A 183 -6.87 7.44 0.37
C LEU A 183 -8.24 7.93 -0.09
N ILE A 184 -8.37 9.24 -0.34
CA ILE A 184 -9.57 9.86 -0.91
C ILE A 184 -9.12 10.76 -2.05
N ASN A 185 -9.65 10.55 -3.25
CA ASN A 185 -9.33 11.41 -4.39
C ASN A 185 -10.32 12.59 -4.52
N GLU A 186 -10.07 13.45 -5.49
CA GLU A 186 -10.88 14.66 -5.75
C GLU A 186 -12.33 14.34 -6.19
N LEU A 187 -12.58 13.10 -6.63
CA LEU A 187 -13.91 12.60 -6.97
C LEU A 187 -14.65 12.04 -5.74
N GLY A 188 -14.03 12.05 -4.57
CA GLY A 188 -14.54 11.44 -3.34
C GLY A 188 -14.52 9.91 -3.35
N GLU A 189 -13.88 9.30 -4.34
CA GLU A 189 -13.60 7.87 -4.33
C GLU A 189 -12.56 7.58 -3.26
N SER A 190 -12.67 6.41 -2.64
CA SER A 190 -11.81 6.02 -1.52
C SER A 190 -11.19 4.65 -1.71
N MET A 191 -9.99 4.50 -1.17
CA MET A 191 -9.25 3.24 -1.12
C MET A 191 -8.64 3.10 0.28
N LEU A 192 -9.01 2.03 0.97
CA LEU A 192 -8.44 1.65 2.26
C LEU A 192 -7.51 0.45 2.04
N ILE A 193 -6.25 0.57 2.44
CA ILE A 193 -5.22 -0.45 2.30
C ILE A 193 -4.79 -0.90 3.69
N ASP A 194 -4.97 -2.19 3.95
CA ASP A 194 -4.57 -2.86 5.17
C ASP A 194 -3.50 -3.92 4.84
N SER A 195 -2.25 -3.62 5.18
CA SER A 195 -1.09 -4.44 4.86
C SER A 195 -0.94 -5.68 5.73
N HIS A 196 -1.76 -5.87 6.76
CA HIS A 196 -1.68 -7.01 7.66
C HIS A 196 -2.05 -8.33 6.97
N SER A 197 -1.63 -9.45 7.56
CA SER A 197 -2.12 -10.76 7.12
C SER A 197 -3.55 -10.98 7.61
N HIS A 198 -4.44 -11.30 6.68
CA HIS A 198 -5.82 -11.71 6.96
C HIS A 198 -6.05 -13.14 6.52
N LEU A 199 -6.71 -13.93 7.38
CA LEU A 199 -7.05 -15.33 7.09
C LEU A 199 -5.84 -16.18 6.64
N ASP A 200 -4.69 -15.97 7.27
CA ASP A 200 -3.40 -16.61 6.93
C ASP A 200 -2.98 -16.45 5.46
N THR A 201 -3.53 -15.45 4.76
CA THR A 201 -3.35 -15.25 3.32
C THR A 201 -2.53 -14.00 3.05
N GLY A 202 -3.08 -12.83 3.31
CA GLY A 202 -2.43 -11.57 2.96
C GLY A 202 -3.28 -10.34 3.21
N ALA A 203 -2.86 -9.23 2.61
CA ALA A 203 -3.42 -7.92 2.80
C ALA A 203 -4.81 -7.77 2.21
N ILE A 204 -5.54 -6.76 2.68
CA ILE A 204 -6.87 -6.41 2.17
C ILE A 204 -6.83 -4.99 1.62
N ILE A 205 -7.43 -4.82 0.44
CA ILE A 205 -7.73 -3.51 -0.13
C ILE A 205 -9.23 -3.41 -0.32
N ALA A 206 -9.82 -2.32 0.18
CA ALA A 206 -11.22 -1.99 -0.06
C ALA A 206 -11.32 -0.67 -0.82
N THR A 207 -12.10 -0.65 -1.89
CA THR A 207 -12.39 0.57 -2.65
C THR A 207 -13.88 0.88 -2.59
N ALA A 208 -14.24 2.14 -2.41
CA ALA A 208 -15.63 2.57 -2.37
C ALA A 208 -15.81 3.91 -3.07
N SER A 209 -16.96 4.08 -3.73
CA SER A 209 -17.31 5.32 -4.41
C SER A 209 -17.63 6.46 -3.43
N GLU A 210 -17.83 7.66 -3.97
CA GLU A 210 -18.25 8.83 -3.21
C GLU A 210 -19.43 8.50 -2.28
N ASN A 211 -19.36 9.00 -1.04
CA ASN A 211 -20.36 8.76 0.00
C ASN A 211 -20.52 7.31 0.50
N LYS A 212 -19.57 6.43 0.18
CA LYS A 212 -19.53 5.03 0.66
C LYS A 212 -18.28 4.69 1.47
N LEU A 213 -17.45 5.69 1.78
CA LEU A 213 -16.24 5.55 2.57
C LEU A 213 -16.47 4.81 3.90
N HIS A 214 -17.53 5.18 4.63
CA HIS A 214 -17.86 4.54 5.90
C HIS A 214 -18.09 3.03 5.78
N LEU A 215 -18.55 2.54 4.62
CA LEU A 215 -18.74 1.11 4.36
C LEU A 215 -17.40 0.40 4.12
N ALA A 216 -16.44 1.03 3.45
CA ALA A 216 -15.10 0.48 3.26
C ALA A 216 -14.33 0.39 4.58
N VAL A 217 -14.45 1.42 5.41
CA VAL A 217 -13.86 1.45 6.75
C VAL A 217 -14.49 0.35 7.62
N TRP A 218 -15.81 0.17 7.57
CA TRP A 218 -16.49 -0.90 8.28
C TRP A 218 -16.06 -2.30 7.80
N SER A 219 -15.94 -2.50 6.48
CA SER A 219 -15.65 -3.82 5.91
C SER A 219 -14.29 -4.36 6.33
N ILE A 220 -13.28 -3.50 6.48
CA ILE A 220 -11.93 -3.92 6.87
C ILE A 220 -11.73 -3.98 8.39
N ILE A 221 -12.30 -3.04 9.17
CA ILE A 221 -12.06 -2.98 10.62
C ILE A 221 -12.75 -4.13 11.37
N PHE A 222 -13.96 -4.51 10.94
CA PHE A 222 -14.78 -5.47 11.67
C PHE A 222 -14.74 -6.90 11.11
N LYS A 223 -14.01 -7.13 10.01
CA LYS A 223 -13.67 -8.48 9.56
C LYS A 223 -12.45 -8.96 10.35
N LYS A 224 -12.70 -9.67 11.44
CA LYS A 224 -11.74 -10.53 12.13
C LYS A 224 -12.05 -11.97 11.80
#